data_AF-A0A2T2V6E4-F1
#
_entry.id   AF-A0A2T2V6E4-F1
#
_cell.length_a   1.000
_cell.length_b   1.000
_cell.length_c   1.000
_cell.angle_alpha   90.00
_cell.angle_beta   90.00
_cell.angle_gamma   90.00
#
_symmetry.space_group_name_H-M   'P 1'
#
loop_
_entity.id
_entity.type
_entity.pdbx_description
1 polymer ?
#
loop_
_entity_poly.entity_id
_entity_poly.type
_entity_poly.pdbx_seq_one_letter_code
_entity_poly.pdbx_strand_id
1 'polypeptide(L)'
;MPSPLGHTIAGLAVAELFQYREGRVRRQAMLMANAADLDMLPGVLTSRHPDSKHGRVSHSFGAAVAAGALAGCSAEARGRRFTPRFLQAVAAYGSHVALDYLGKGPEDGLPVWWPFSERRHASKHHWFKTILSYAKKHGFWKGLLNRSNASALARELAVTGPAFLLARVIGKKIRT
;
A
#
# COMPACT_ATOMS: atom_id res chain seq x y z
N MET A 1 10.54 2.02 -3.33
CA MET A 1 9.13 1.77 -2.99
C MET A 1 8.47 3.07 -2.53
N PRO A 2 7.15 3.24 -2.77
CA PRO A 2 6.39 4.33 -2.18
C PRO A 2 6.46 4.32 -0.65
N SER A 3 6.15 5.45 -0.05
CA SER A 3 6.00 5.61 1.38
C SER A 3 4.58 5.26 1.84
N PRO A 4 4.35 5.11 3.16
CA PRO A 4 3.00 4.98 3.71
C PRO A 4 2.04 6.10 3.26
N LEU A 5 2.55 7.28 2.92
CA LEU A 5 1.73 8.37 2.37
C LEU A 5 1.18 8.00 0.98
N GLY A 6 2.03 7.54 0.06
CA GLY A 6 1.64 7.09 -1.27
C GLY A 6 0.62 5.95 -1.22
N HIS A 7 0.86 4.96 -0.35
CA HIS A 7 -0.11 3.87 -0.14
C HIS A 7 -1.43 4.36 0.45
N THR A 8 -1.39 5.32 1.38
CA THR A 8 -2.60 5.96 1.92
C THR A 8 -3.40 6.67 0.83
N ILE A 9 -2.73 7.40 -0.08
CA ILE A 9 -3.38 8.07 -1.21
C ILE A 9 -4.01 7.03 -2.16
N ALA A 10 -3.33 5.90 -2.40
CA ALA A 10 -3.86 4.80 -3.19
C ALA A 10 -5.12 4.18 -2.55
N GLY A 11 -5.09 3.93 -1.24
CA GLY A 11 -6.26 3.47 -0.49
C GLY A 11 -7.42 4.46 -0.53
N LEU A 12 -7.15 5.77 -0.51
CA LEU A 12 -8.16 6.80 -0.72
C LEU A 12 -8.72 6.78 -2.15
N ALA A 13 -7.87 6.56 -3.16
CA ALA A 13 -8.33 6.45 -4.56
C ALA A 13 -9.28 5.26 -4.73
N VAL A 14 -8.95 4.10 -4.14
CA VAL A 14 -9.86 2.94 -4.08
C VAL A 14 -11.16 3.32 -3.39
N ALA A 15 -11.11 4.07 -2.28
CA ALA A 15 -12.32 4.48 -1.58
C ALA A 15 -13.22 5.40 -2.41
N GLU A 16 -12.67 6.26 -3.26
CA GLU A 16 -13.45 7.08 -4.20
C GLU A 16 -14.10 6.23 -5.30
N LEU A 17 -13.39 5.24 -5.86
CA LEU A 17 -13.91 4.36 -6.92
C LEU A 17 -15.09 3.50 -6.44
N PHE A 18 -15.02 3.01 -5.22
CA PHE A 18 -16.11 2.24 -4.61
C PHE A 18 -17.16 3.13 -3.90
N GLN A 19 -17.07 4.45 -4.09
CA GLN A 19 -18.04 5.44 -3.60
C GLN A 19 -18.24 5.44 -2.07
N TYR A 20 -17.19 5.17 -1.30
CA TYR A 20 -17.27 5.13 0.16
C TYR A 20 -17.30 6.53 0.76
N ARG A 21 -18.48 6.92 1.25
CA ARG A 21 -18.71 8.23 1.88
C ARG A 21 -18.52 8.21 3.38
N GLU A 22 -18.75 7.06 4.02
CA GLU A 22 -18.55 6.90 5.45
C GLU A 22 -17.07 7.03 5.80
N GLY A 23 -16.74 7.98 6.68
CA GLY A 23 -15.36 8.19 7.15
C GLY A 23 -14.74 6.92 7.73
N ARG A 24 -15.55 6.04 8.35
CA ARG A 24 -15.08 4.74 8.84
C ARG A 24 -14.57 3.83 7.71
N VAL A 25 -15.30 3.75 6.60
CA VAL A 25 -14.95 2.88 5.47
C VAL A 25 -13.74 3.44 4.70
N ARG A 26 -13.63 4.76 4.58
CA ARG A 26 -12.43 5.41 4.03
C ARG A 26 -11.18 5.12 4.87
N ARG A 27 -11.30 5.26 6.20
CA ARG A 27 -10.20 4.89 7.13
C ARG A 27 -9.81 3.42 7.00
N GLN A 28 -10.77 2.52 6.86
CA GLN A 28 -10.48 1.10 6.62
C GLN A 28 -9.69 0.88 5.33
N ALA A 29 -10.04 1.57 4.22
CA ALA A 29 -9.29 1.47 2.97
C ALA A 29 -7.85 2.00 3.12
N MET A 30 -7.66 3.12 3.83
CA MET A 30 -6.32 3.66 4.13
C MET A 30 -5.49 2.67 4.97
N LEU A 31 -6.07 2.12 6.03
CA LEU A 31 -5.40 1.14 6.89
C LEU A 31 -5.05 -0.13 6.11
N MET A 32 -5.98 -0.62 5.28
CA MET A 32 -5.77 -1.82 4.48
C MET A 32 -4.68 -1.63 3.42
N ALA A 33 -4.59 -0.44 2.82
CA ALA A 33 -3.51 -0.11 1.88
C ALA A 33 -2.12 -0.03 2.54
N ASN A 34 -2.03 0.02 3.87
CA ASN A 34 -0.77 0.00 4.62
C ASN A 34 -0.59 -1.31 5.40
N ALA A 35 -1.50 -2.29 5.26
CA ALA A 35 -1.49 -3.48 6.10
C ALA A 35 -0.28 -4.40 5.81
N ALA A 36 0.29 -4.36 4.61
CA ALA A 36 1.47 -5.13 4.26
C ALA A 36 2.69 -4.75 5.11
N ASP A 37 2.89 -3.45 5.36
CA ASP A 37 4.01 -2.91 6.14
C ASP A 37 3.96 -3.24 7.63
N LEU A 38 2.85 -3.80 8.12
CA LEU A 38 2.78 -4.31 9.48
C LEU A 38 3.72 -5.50 9.70
N ASP A 39 4.23 -6.12 8.63
CA ASP A 39 5.29 -7.13 8.67
C ASP A 39 6.64 -6.60 9.18
N MET A 40 6.80 -5.27 9.31
CA MET A 40 7.95 -4.63 9.95
C MET A 40 7.86 -4.66 11.48
N LEU A 41 6.64 -4.76 12.04
CA LEU A 41 6.41 -4.72 13.48
C LEU A 41 7.19 -5.79 14.26
N PRO A 42 7.27 -7.07 13.82
CA PRO A 42 8.09 -8.06 14.50
C PRO A 42 9.56 -7.63 14.63
N GLY A 43 10.13 -6.98 13.62
CA GLY A 43 11.50 -6.46 13.68
C GLY A 43 11.64 -5.37 14.74
N VAL A 44 10.72 -4.40 14.74
CA VAL A 44 10.68 -3.30 15.73
C VAL A 44 10.50 -3.82 17.15
N LEU A 45 9.55 -4.74 17.38
CA LEU A 45 9.22 -5.26 18.70
C LEU A 45 10.28 -6.20 19.28
N THR A 46 11.06 -6.86 18.43
CA THR A 46 12.14 -7.77 18.86
C THR A 46 13.52 -7.11 18.88
N SER A 47 13.58 -5.78 18.75
CA SER A 47 14.83 -5.01 18.66
C SER A 47 15.77 -5.48 17.54
N ARG A 48 15.21 -6.12 16.49
CA ARG A 48 15.92 -6.52 15.27
C ARG A 48 15.77 -5.42 14.22
N HIS A 49 16.50 -5.56 13.11
CA HIS A 49 16.29 -4.66 11.98
C HIS A 49 14.83 -4.77 11.49
N PRO A 50 14.07 -3.65 11.38
CA PRO A 50 12.67 -3.67 10.94
C PRO A 50 12.48 -4.41 9.62
N ASP A 51 13.44 -4.28 8.70
CA ASP A 51 13.36 -4.88 7.37
C ASP A 51 13.64 -6.39 7.35
N SER A 52 14.00 -7.01 8.48
CA SER A 52 14.44 -8.43 8.53
C SER A 52 13.40 -9.43 8.04
N LYS A 53 12.11 -9.09 8.07
CA LYS A 53 11.01 -9.90 7.52
C LYS A 53 10.15 -9.17 6.50
N HIS A 54 10.49 -7.91 6.20
CA HIS A 54 9.72 -7.03 5.33
C HIS A 54 9.88 -7.42 3.85
N GLY A 55 8.86 -7.17 3.02
CA GLY A 55 8.94 -7.41 1.57
C GLY A 55 8.91 -8.90 1.18
N ARG A 56 8.21 -9.72 1.98
CA ARG A 56 8.02 -11.16 1.77
C ARG A 56 6.57 -11.45 1.38
N VAL A 57 5.95 -12.48 1.97
CA VAL A 57 4.60 -12.97 1.63
C VAL A 57 3.52 -11.88 1.71
N SER A 58 3.62 -10.98 2.69
CA SER A 58 2.77 -9.78 2.85
C SER A 58 2.73 -8.92 1.59
N HIS A 59 3.81 -8.84 0.83
CA HIS A 59 3.92 -8.01 -0.37
C HIS A 59 3.53 -8.76 -1.65
N SER A 60 2.40 -9.49 -1.59
CA SER A 60 1.88 -10.31 -2.69
C SER A 60 0.39 -10.13 -2.92
N PHE A 61 -0.07 -10.40 -4.15
CA PHE A 61 -1.51 -10.38 -4.44
C PHE A 61 -2.25 -11.52 -3.73
N GLY A 62 -1.61 -12.65 -3.44
CA GLY A 62 -2.21 -13.70 -2.61
C GLY A 62 -2.49 -13.23 -1.19
N ALA A 63 -1.58 -12.47 -0.57
CA ALA A 63 -1.83 -11.84 0.73
C ALA A 63 -2.97 -10.81 0.66
N ALA A 64 -3.07 -10.04 -0.43
CA ALA A 64 -4.20 -9.14 -0.66
C ALA A 64 -5.54 -9.89 -0.73
N VAL A 65 -5.60 -11.02 -1.44
CA VAL A 65 -6.79 -11.87 -1.52
C VAL A 65 -7.14 -12.48 -0.16
N ALA A 66 -6.15 -12.98 0.58
CA ALA A 66 -6.36 -13.53 1.91
C ALA A 66 -6.89 -12.46 2.90
N ALA A 67 -6.30 -11.26 2.91
CA ALA A 67 -6.79 -10.13 3.69
C ALA A 67 -8.22 -9.73 3.29
N GLY A 68 -8.51 -9.76 1.98
CA GLY A 68 -9.84 -9.60 1.42
C GLY A 68 -10.84 -10.60 1.98
N ALA A 69 -10.50 -11.89 1.95
CA ALA A 69 -11.35 -12.97 2.46
C ALA A 69 -11.65 -12.78 3.95
N LEU A 70 -10.64 -12.46 4.75
CA LEU A 70 -10.82 -12.16 6.18
C LEU A 70 -11.76 -10.96 6.40
N ALA A 71 -11.60 -9.89 5.63
CA ALA A 71 -12.48 -8.72 5.71
C ALA A 71 -13.92 -9.05 5.28
N GLY A 72 -14.09 -9.86 4.24
CA GLY A 72 -15.38 -10.37 3.77
C GLY A 72 -16.07 -11.24 4.82
N CYS A 73 -15.41 -12.27 5.35
CA CYS A 73 -15.95 -13.15 6.39
C CYS A 73 -16.29 -12.38 7.67
N SER A 74 -15.42 -11.44 8.08
CA SER A 74 -15.70 -10.57 9.24
C SER A 74 -16.93 -9.69 9.05
N ALA A 75 -17.22 -9.29 7.81
CA ALA A 75 -18.42 -8.54 7.48
C ALA A 75 -19.68 -9.43 7.54
N GLU A 76 -19.60 -10.64 6.98
CA GLU A 76 -20.67 -11.63 6.99
C GLU A 76 -21.06 -12.05 8.41
N ALA A 77 -20.06 -12.31 9.27
CA ALA A 77 -20.26 -12.59 10.69
C ALA A 77 -20.94 -11.44 11.46
N ARG A 78 -21.02 -10.24 10.88
CA ARG A 78 -21.70 -9.06 11.43
C ARG A 78 -22.96 -8.69 10.64
N GLY A 79 -23.51 -9.61 9.85
CA GLY A 79 -24.73 -9.41 9.07
C GLY A 79 -24.58 -8.48 7.86
N ARG A 80 -23.35 -8.32 7.34
CA ARG A 80 -23.06 -7.49 6.15
C ARG A 80 -22.68 -8.36 4.96
N ARG A 81 -22.81 -7.85 3.74
CA ARG A 81 -22.45 -8.60 2.52
C ARG A 81 -20.93 -8.84 2.43
N PHE A 82 -20.55 -10.09 2.13
CA PHE A 82 -19.16 -10.51 1.91
C PHE A 82 -18.51 -9.77 0.74
N THR A 83 -19.10 -9.86 -0.46
CA THR A 83 -18.47 -9.44 -1.72
C THR A 83 -17.99 -8.00 -1.75
N PRO A 84 -18.78 -6.98 -1.32
CA PRO A 84 -18.30 -5.61 -1.34
C PRO A 84 -17.09 -5.39 -0.41
N ARG A 85 -17.02 -6.11 0.72
CA ARG A 85 -15.96 -5.97 1.71
C ARG A 85 -14.71 -6.76 1.33
N PHE A 86 -14.89 -7.90 0.70
CA PHE A 86 -13.83 -8.64 0.04
C PHE A 86 -13.16 -7.77 -1.03
N LEU A 87 -13.92 -7.31 -2.04
CA LEU A 87 -13.38 -6.52 -3.15
C LEU A 87 -12.73 -5.22 -2.68
N GLN A 88 -13.32 -4.56 -1.68
CA GLN A 88 -12.74 -3.39 -1.04
C GLN A 88 -11.32 -3.66 -0.54
N ALA A 89 -11.18 -4.70 0.28
CA ALA A 89 -9.93 -4.98 0.96
C ALA A 89 -8.88 -5.50 -0.03
N VAL A 90 -9.28 -6.32 -1.00
CA VAL A 90 -8.39 -6.75 -2.10
C VAL A 90 -7.92 -5.56 -2.92
N ALA A 91 -8.79 -4.62 -3.29
CA ALA A 91 -8.39 -3.46 -4.07
C ALA A 91 -7.46 -2.52 -3.28
N ALA A 92 -7.77 -2.26 -2.01
CA ALA A 92 -6.96 -1.40 -1.15
C ALA A 92 -5.58 -2.03 -0.88
N TYR A 93 -5.53 -3.28 -0.43
CA TYR A 93 -4.27 -3.99 -0.19
C TYR A 93 -3.51 -4.22 -1.50
N GLY A 94 -4.19 -4.64 -2.56
CA GLY A 94 -3.58 -4.86 -3.87
C GLY A 94 -2.96 -3.60 -4.46
N SER A 95 -3.51 -2.42 -4.16
CA SER A 95 -2.89 -1.15 -4.54
C SER A 95 -1.52 -0.95 -3.88
N HIS A 96 -1.32 -1.46 -2.66
CA HIS A 96 -0.02 -1.48 -2.00
C HIS A 96 0.99 -2.26 -2.86
N VAL A 97 0.69 -3.54 -3.10
CA VAL A 97 1.55 -4.47 -3.86
C VAL A 97 1.86 -3.95 -5.26
N ALA A 98 0.87 -3.37 -5.94
CA ALA A 98 1.05 -2.80 -7.27
C ALA A 98 2.02 -1.61 -7.27
N LEU A 99 1.88 -0.68 -6.32
CA LEU A 99 2.77 0.47 -6.23
C LEU A 99 4.19 0.06 -5.81
N ASP A 100 4.28 -0.93 -4.93
CA ASP A 100 5.54 -1.49 -4.49
C ASP A 100 6.30 -2.15 -5.64
N TYR A 101 5.62 -2.98 -6.45
CA TYR A 101 6.17 -3.53 -7.68
C TYR A 101 6.73 -2.46 -8.64
N LEU A 102 6.04 -1.32 -8.77
CA LEU A 102 6.48 -0.17 -9.58
C LEU A 102 7.64 0.64 -8.94
N GLY A 103 7.91 0.42 -7.66
CA GLY A 103 8.94 1.10 -6.90
C GLY A 103 10.17 0.25 -6.59
N LYS A 104 10.18 -1.03 -6.98
CA LYS A 104 11.26 -2.00 -6.73
C LYS A 104 12.13 -2.24 -7.96
N GLY A 105 13.38 -2.60 -7.73
CA GLY A 105 14.39 -2.97 -8.72
C GLY A 105 14.59 -4.49 -8.84
N PRO A 106 15.33 -4.95 -9.87
CA PRO A 106 15.58 -6.38 -10.07
C PRO A 106 16.23 -7.08 -8.88
N GLU A 107 17.10 -6.37 -8.14
CA GLU A 107 17.83 -6.91 -6.98
C GLU A 107 16.96 -7.02 -5.72
N ASP A 108 15.91 -6.19 -5.61
CA ASP A 108 15.07 -6.09 -4.42
C ASP A 108 13.56 -6.28 -4.70
N GLY A 109 13.24 -6.99 -5.79
CA GLY A 109 11.87 -7.28 -6.24
C GLY A 109 11.02 -8.03 -5.20
N LEU A 110 9.75 -8.32 -5.50
CA LEU A 110 8.78 -8.86 -4.53
C LEU A 110 8.14 -10.17 -5.03
N PRO A 111 7.70 -11.08 -4.14
CA PRO A 111 6.99 -12.31 -4.52
C PRO A 111 5.52 -12.00 -4.90
N VAL A 112 5.31 -11.18 -5.93
CA VAL A 112 4.01 -10.59 -6.30
C VAL A 112 2.92 -11.66 -6.52
N TRP A 113 3.30 -12.84 -7.00
CA TRP A 113 2.40 -13.93 -7.37
C TRP A 113 2.29 -15.06 -6.32
N TRP A 114 2.83 -14.87 -5.12
CA TRP A 114 2.55 -15.80 -4.01
C TRP A 114 1.03 -15.95 -3.83
N PRO A 115 0.48 -17.15 -3.56
CA PRO A 115 1.17 -18.41 -3.24
C PRO A 115 1.56 -19.27 -4.45
N PHE A 116 1.29 -18.83 -5.68
CA PHE A 116 1.56 -19.63 -6.89
C PHE A 116 3.03 -19.65 -7.28
N SER A 117 3.79 -18.62 -6.92
CA SER A 117 5.23 -18.55 -7.17
C SER A 117 5.95 -17.72 -6.10
N GLU A 118 7.11 -18.22 -5.68
CA GLU A 118 8.06 -17.50 -4.81
C GLU A 118 9.02 -16.60 -5.60
N ARG A 119 8.92 -16.58 -6.94
CA ARG A 119 9.78 -15.77 -7.80
C ARG A 119 9.59 -14.29 -7.49
N ARG A 120 10.71 -13.57 -7.34
CA ARG A 120 10.70 -12.12 -7.09
C ARG A 120 10.58 -11.36 -8.41
N HIS A 121 9.67 -10.41 -8.46
CA HIS A 121 9.34 -9.58 -9.61
C HIS A 121 9.52 -8.10 -9.28
N ALA A 122 10.01 -7.36 -10.25
CA ALA A 122 10.13 -5.90 -10.19
C ALA A 122 9.74 -5.31 -11.54
N SER A 123 9.28 -4.06 -11.52
CA SER A 123 9.01 -3.29 -12.73
C SER A 123 10.32 -2.91 -13.42
N LYS A 124 10.32 -2.87 -14.75
CA LYS A 124 11.41 -2.25 -15.53
C LYS A 124 11.46 -0.73 -15.35
N HIS A 125 10.35 -0.13 -14.91
CA HIS A 125 10.22 1.29 -14.67
C HIS A 125 10.14 1.55 -13.17
N HIS A 126 11.07 2.33 -12.62
CA HIS A 126 11.10 2.73 -11.21
C HIS A 126 10.38 4.06 -11.03
N TRP A 127 9.07 4.01 -10.82
CA TRP A 127 8.22 5.20 -10.66
C TRP A 127 8.40 5.87 -9.30
N PHE A 128 8.76 5.10 -8.28
CA PHE A 128 8.95 5.58 -6.91
C PHE A 128 10.42 5.54 -6.51
N LYS A 129 10.89 6.60 -5.83
CA LYS A 129 12.23 6.63 -5.25
C LYS A 129 12.17 6.12 -3.81
N THR A 130 13.16 5.34 -3.40
CA THR A 130 13.28 4.88 -2.02
C THR A 130 13.54 6.06 -1.08
N ILE A 131 12.77 6.16 0.00
CA ILE A 131 13.03 7.10 1.09
C ILE A 131 14.17 6.55 1.92
N LEU A 132 15.25 7.32 2.04
CA LEU A 132 16.44 6.92 2.78
C LEU A 132 16.33 7.39 4.24
N SER A 133 16.44 6.46 5.18
CA SER A 133 16.44 6.80 6.60
C SER A 133 17.83 7.23 7.05
N TYR A 134 18.07 8.55 7.08
CA TYR A 134 19.26 9.14 7.70
C TYR A 134 19.05 9.50 9.18
N ALA A 135 17.95 9.03 9.78
CA ALA A 135 17.51 9.43 11.12
C ALA A 135 18.56 9.13 12.20
N LYS A 136 19.30 8.02 12.07
CA LYS A 136 20.39 7.67 13.01
C LYS A 136 21.59 8.63 12.95
N LYS A 137 21.85 9.28 11.81
CA LYS A 137 23.04 10.12 11.59
C LYS A 137 22.78 11.61 11.79
N HIS A 138 21.57 12.09 11.46
CA HIS A 138 21.25 13.52 11.43
C HIS A 138 20.01 13.92 12.24
N GLY A 139 19.37 12.97 12.94
CA GLY A 139 18.08 13.17 13.63
C GLY A 139 16.88 13.01 12.69
N PHE A 140 15.69 12.74 13.25
CA PHE A 140 14.48 12.38 12.49
C PHE A 140 14.11 13.42 11.43
N TRP A 141 13.92 14.69 11.81
CA TRP A 141 13.45 15.74 10.90
C TRP A 141 14.45 16.09 9.81
N LYS A 142 15.75 16.22 10.13
CA LYS A 142 16.79 16.48 9.13
C LYS A 142 17.03 15.26 8.22
N GLY A 143 16.86 14.06 8.76
CA GLY A 143 16.89 12.83 7.98
C GLY A 143 15.69 12.73 7.02
N LEU A 144 14.50 13.14 7.44
CA LEU A 144 13.28 13.10 6.64
C LEU A 144 13.24 14.21 5.58
N LEU A 145 13.62 15.45 5.93
CA LEU A 145 13.54 16.64 5.07
C LEU A 145 14.79 16.89 4.22
N ASN A 146 15.62 15.87 4.00
CA ASN A 146 16.75 16.01 3.09
C ASN A 146 16.28 16.13 1.63
N ARG A 147 17.11 16.72 0.76
CA ARG A 147 16.76 16.96 -0.65
C ARG A 147 16.34 15.69 -1.40
N SER A 148 16.96 14.55 -1.10
CA SER A 148 16.62 13.27 -1.75
C SER A 148 15.22 12.79 -1.37
N ASN A 149 14.88 12.84 -0.09
CA ASN A 149 13.58 12.44 0.43
C ASN A 149 12.47 13.43 0.02
N ALA A 150 12.77 14.74 0.00
CA ALA A 150 11.85 15.73 -0.54
C ALA A 150 11.55 15.49 -2.03
N SER A 151 12.57 15.18 -2.84
CA SER A 151 12.39 14.78 -4.25
C SER A 151 11.60 13.47 -4.38
N ALA A 152 11.83 12.50 -3.51
CA ALA A 152 11.10 11.24 -3.49
C ALA A 152 9.60 11.45 -3.21
N LEU A 153 9.28 12.22 -2.16
CA LEU A 153 7.90 12.57 -1.80
C LEU A 153 7.22 13.40 -2.89
N ALA A 154 7.91 14.37 -3.48
CA ALA A 154 7.36 15.14 -4.59
C ALA A 154 7.02 14.25 -5.80
N ARG A 155 7.90 13.30 -6.14
CA ARG A 155 7.63 12.33 -7.21
C ARG A 155 6.47 11.40 -6.86
N GLU A 156 6.40 10.93 -5.64
CA GLU A 156 5.29 10.11 -5.15
C GLU A 156 3.95 10.83 -5.26
N LEU A 157 3.87 12.10 -4.86
CA LEU A 157 2.68 12.92 -4.99
C LEU A 157 2.34 13.20 -6.46
N ALA A 158 3.34 13.41 -7.31
CA ALA A 158 3.14 13.63 -8.74
C ALA A 158 2.57 12.39 -9.45
N VAL A 159 2.86 11.18 -8.96
CA VAL A 159 2.32 9.92 -9.52
C VAL A 159 0.96 9.57 -8.89
N THR A 160 0.85 9.61 -7.57
CA THR A 160 -0.36 9.16 -6.84
C THR A 160 -1.47 10.20 -6.81
N GLY A 161 -1.13 11.49 -6.82
CA GLY A 161 -2.09 12.60 -6.80
C GLY A 161 -3.02 12.60 -8.02
N PRO A 162 -2.51 12.58 -9.26
CA PRO A 162 -3.35 12.49 -10.45
C PRO A 162 -4.22 11.24 -10.48
N ALA A 163 -3.68 10.08 -10.05
CA ALA A 163 -4.45 8.85 -9.95
C ALA A 163 -5.63 8.97 -8.98
N PHE A 164 -5.41 9.59 -7.81
CA PHE A 164 -6.48 9.90 -6.86
C PHE A 164 -7.53 10.85 -7.41
N LEU A 165 -7.11 11.94 -8.07
CA LEU A 165 -8.04 12.90 -8.68
C LEU A 165 -8.88 12.26 -9.78
N LEU A 166 -8.26 11.41 -10.62
CA LEU A 166 -8.96 10.66 -11.65
C LEU A 166 -9.99 9.68 -11.03
N ALA A 167 -9.58 8.93 -10.01
CA ALA A 167 -10.48 8.04 -9.26
C ALA A 167 -11.67 8.80 -8.68
N ARG A 168 -11.46 10.01 -8.15
CA ARG A 168 -12.51 10.88 -7.65
C ARG A 168 -13.46 11.37 -8.75
N VAL A 169 -12.96 11.71 -9.93
CA VAL A 169 -13.79 12.10 -11.08
C VAL A 169 -14.61 10.92 -11.59
N ILE A 170 -14.00 9.75 -11.74
CA ILE A 170 -14.67 8.52 -12.17
C ILE A 170 -15.75 8.11 -11.16
N GLY A 171 -15.41 8.07 -9.87
CA GLY A 171 -16.37 7.73 -8.81
C GLY A 171 -17.56 8.69 -8.75
N LYS A 172 -17.36 9.98 -9.09
CA LYS A 172 -18.45 10.95 -9.27
C LYS A 172 -19.32 10.66 -10.50
N LYS A 173 -18.75 10.22 -11.62
CA LYS A 173 -19.51 9.89 -12.84
C LYS A 173 -20.32 8.60 -12.70
N ILE A 174 -19.80 7.57 -12.03
CA ILE A 174 -20.54 6.33 -11.75
C ILE A 174 -21.81 6.61 -10.91
N ARG A 175 -21.86 7.77 -10.25
CA ARG A 175 -22.97 8.18 -9.39
C ARG A 175 -24.15 8.78 -10.16
N THR A 176 -23.90 9.38 -11.33
CA THR A 176 -24.91 10.04 -12.17
C THR A 176 -25.48 9.06 -13.16
#